data_AF-A0A660S2F3-F1
#
_entry.id   AF-A0A660S2F3-F1
#
_cell.length_a   1.000
_cell.length_b   1.000
_cell.length_c   1.000
_cell.angle_alpha   90.00
_cell.angle_beta   90.00
_cell.angle_gamma   90.00
#
_symmetry.space_group_name_H-M   'P 1'
#
loop_
_entity.id
_entity.type
_entity.pdbx_description
1 polymer ?
#
loop_
_entity_poly.entity_id
_entity_poly.type
_entity_poly.pdbx_seq_one_letter_code
_entity_poly.pdbx_strand_id
1 'polypeptide(L)'
;MRYLEAAKKYGDKLIVAINSDHSVREIKGNKRPVMSEKERTEIIAALEFVDRVVIFNDPTPLALIKFLKPDVLVKGADWPEEKIVGREYILQKGGEVKTIPLTEGVSTSNIIERILKKFNKNRKIQ
;
A
#
# COMPACT_ATOMS: atom_id res chain seq x y z
N MET A 1 -1.71 5.80 -7.73
CA MET A 1 -1.87 5.35 -9.11
C MET A 1 -0.55 4.92 -9.74
N ARG A 2 0.38 5.82 -10.10
CA ARG A 2 1.68 5.52 -10.76
C ARG A 2 2.42 4.28 -10.23
N TYR A 3 2.53 4.13 -8.92
CA TYR A 3 3.17 2.97 -8.29
C TYR A 3 2.48 1.64 -8.63
N LEU A 4 1.15 1.58 -8.54
CA LEU A 4 0.38 0.37 -8.85
C LEU A 4 0.32 0.11 -10.36
N GLU A 5 0.28 1.16 -11.18
CA GLU A 5 0.36 1.06 -12.64
C GLU A 5 1.71 0.49 -13.08
N ALA A 6 2.81 0.91 -12.46
CA ALA A 6 4.12 0.31 -12.68
C ALA A 6 4.17 -1.15 -12.18
N ALA A 7 3.52 -1.47 -11.05
CA ALA A 7 3.43 -2.83 -10.54
C ALA A 7 2.72 -3.79 -11.50
N LYS A 8 1.65 -3.32 -12.16
CA LYS A 8 0.93 -4.10 -13.18
C LYS A 8 1.82 -4.58 -14.31
N LYS A 9 2.88 -3.85 -14.66
CA LYS A 9 3.78 -4.22 -15.77
C LYS A 9 4.59 -5.49 -15.52
N TYR A 10 4.61 -6.00 -14.30
CA TYR A 10 5.32 -7.23 -13.94
C TYR A 10 4.46 -8.50 -13.99
N GLY A 11 3.19 -8.43 -14.41
CA GLY A 11 2.38 -9.64 -14.56
C GLY A 11 0.97 -9.40 -15.11
N ASP A 12 0.30 -10.51 -15.42
CA ASP A 12 -1.02 -10.47 -16.08
C ASP A 12 -2.16 -10.09 -15.14
N LYS A 13 -1.99 -10.29 -13.83
CA LYS A 13 -2.97 -10.02 -12.79
C LYS A 13 -2.35 -9.25 -11.63
N LEU A 14 -2.96 -8.12 -11.26
CA LEU A 14 -2.54 -7.30 -10.11
C LEU A 14 -3.52 -7.48 -8.96
N ILE A 15 -3.05 -8.12 -7.89
CA ILE A 15 -3.75 -8.22 -6.61
C ILE A 15 -3.14 -7.19 -5.66
N VAL A 16 -3.95 -6.27 -5.15
CA VAL A 16 -3.51 -5.27 -4.16
C VAL A 16 -3.98 -5.68 -2.78
N ALA A 17 -3.03 -6.05 -1.93
CA ALA A 17 -3.30 -6.31 -0.52
C ALA A 17 -3.24 -4.99 0.27
N ILE A 18 -4.29 -4.68 1.02
CA ILE A 18 -4.34 -3.52 1.90
C ILE A 18 -4.53 -3.95 3.35
N ASN A 19 -3.85 -3.28 4.27
CA ASN A 19 -4.07 -3.49 5.70
C ASN A 19 -5.51 -3.06 6.08
N SER A 20 -6.10 -3.78 7.02
CA SER A 20 -7.34 -3.39 7.70
C SER A 20 -7.16 -2.09 8.49
N ASP A 21 -8.25 -1.47 8.91
CA ASP A 21 -8.19 -0.27 9.75
C ASP A 21 -7.56 -0.55 11.11
N HIS A 22 -7.81 -1.73 11.66
CA HIS A 22 -7.17 -2.20 12.89
C HIS A 22 -5.66 -2.33 12.70
N SER A 23 -5.21 -3.05 11.67
CA SER A 23 -3.79 -3.25 11.37
C SER A 23 -3.06 -1.92 11.14
N VAL A 24 -3.69 -0.96 10.44
CA VAL A 24 -3.09 0.38 10.26
C VAL A 24 -3.00 1.16 11.58
N ARG A 25 -4.00 1.07 12.46
CA ARG A 25 -3.96 1.73 13.78
C ARG A 25 -2.82 1.20 14.64
N GLU A 26 -2.61 -0.11 14.67
CA GLU A 26 -1.50 -0.72 15.42
C GLU A 26 -0.13 -0.24 14.91
N ILE A 27 0.03 -0.08 13.59
CA ILE A 27 1.30 0.31 12.99
C ILE A 27 1.56 1.83 13.07
N LYS A 28 0.51 2.66 12.89
CA LYS A 28 0.64 4.10 12.66
C LYS A 28 -0.04 4.98 13.72
N GLY A 29 -0.69 4.37 14.71
CA GLY A 29 -1.41 5.03 15.78
C GLY A 29 -2.86 5.41 15.44
N ASN A 30 -3.60 5.81 16.48
CA ASN A 30 -5.06 6.00 16.45
C ASN A 30 -5.58 7.06 15.46
N LYS A 31 -4.73 7.96 14.96
CA LYS A 31 -5.10 8.97 13.95
C LYS A 31 -5.06 8.42 12.52
N ARG A 32 -4.77 7.14 12.34
CA ARG A 32 -4.65 6.47 11.03
C ARG A 32 -5.50 5.19 11.02
N PRO A 33 -6.04 4.77 9.86
CA PRO A 33 -5.98 5.47 8.59
C PRO A 33 -6.91 6.69 8.56
N VAL A 34 -6.71 7.60 7.59
CA VAL A 34 -7.62 8.74 7.37
C VAL A 34 -8.88 8.30 6.64
N MET A 35 -8.72 7.32 5.75
CA MET A 35 -9.79 6.70 4.98
C MET A 35 -9.92 5.26 5.45
N SER A 36 -11.14 4.83 5.73
CA SER A 36 -11.48 3.47 6.14
C SER A 36 -11.02 2.43 5.11
N GLU A 37 -10.94 1.18 5.53
CA GLU A 37 -10.57 0.05 4.66
C GLU A 37 -11.57 -0.12 3.52
N LYS A 38 -12.85 0.19 3.77
CA LYS A 38 -13.89 0.19 2.75
C LYS A 38 -13.64 1.26 1.69
N GLU A 39 -13.45 2.52 2.10
CA GLU A 39 -13.18 3.63 1.16
C GLU A 39 -11.88 3.39 0.37
N ARG A 40 -10.83 2.91 1.04
CA ARG A 40 -9.57 2.56 0.37
C ARG A 40 -9.76 1.43 -0.65
N THR A 41 -10.53 0.41 -0.29
CA THR A 41 -10.85 -0.71 -1.20
C THR A 41 -11.60 -0.22 -2.42
N GLU A 42 -12.65 0.58 -2.25
CA GLU A 42 -13.45 1.12 -3.35
C GLU A 42 -12.59 1.93 -4.32
N ILE A 43 -11.74 2.82 -3.81
CA ILE A 43 -10.85 3.64 -4.65
C ILE A 43 -9.84 2.79 -5.41
N ILE A 44 -9.24 1.80 -4.77
CA ILE A 44 -8.22 0.95 -5.41
C ILE A 44 -8.87 0.01 -6.42
N ALA A 45 -10.04 -0.56 -6.10
CA ALA A 45 -10.78 -1.46 -6.98
C ALA A 45 -11.36 -0.75 -8.21
N ALA A 46 -11.58 0.57 -8.14
CA ALA A 46 -11.99 1.37 -9.28
C ALA A 46 -10.86 1.64 -10.30
N LEU A 47 -9.60 1.30 -9.99
CA LEU A 47 -8.49 1.45 -10.93
C LEU A 47 -8.54 0.31 -11.95
N GLU A 48 -8.69 0.66 -13.23
CA GLU A 48 -8.86 -0.29 -14.35
C GLU A 48 -7.82 -1.43 -14.39
N PHE A 49 -6.58 -1.14 -14.00
CA PHE A 49 -5.48 -2.11 -14.02
C PHE A 49 -5.37 -2.97 -12.76
N VAL A 50 -6.26 -2.79 -11.77
CA VAL A 50 -6.30 -3.62 -10.55
C VAL A 50 -7.34 -4.72 -10.73
N ASP A 51 -6.89 -5.99 -10.66
CA ASP A 51 -7.77 -7.15 -10.86
C ASP A 51 -8.50 -7.57 -9.57
N ARG A 52 -7.86 -7.38 -8.41
CA ARG A 52 -8.41 -7.74 -7.10
C ARG A 52 -7.85 -6.82 -6.01
N VAL A 53 -8.67 -6.56 -5.00
CA VAL A 53 -8.23 -5.97 -3.74
C VAL A 53 -8.54 -6.93 -2.61
N VAL A 54 -7.58 -7.12 -1.70
CA VAL A 54 -7.72 -8.00 -0.53
C VAL A 54 -7.38 -7.22 0.72
N ILE A 55 -8.24 -7.30 1.74
CA ILE A 55 -7.98 -6.73 3.06
C ILE A 55 -7.33 -7.81 3.94
N PHE A 56 -6.28 -7.45 4.68
CA PHE A 56 -5.68 -8.35 5.67
C PHE A 56 -5.44 -7.65 7.01
N ASN A 57 -5.54 -8.39 8.10
CA ASN A 57 -5.42 -7.86 9.46
C ASN A 57 -4.06 -8.14 10.11
N ASP A 58 -3.31 -9.11 9.60
CA ASP A 58 -2.06 -9.58 10.20
C ASP A 58 -1.00 -8.46 10.29
N PRO A 59 -0.08 -8.53 11.27
CA PRO A 59 1.01 -7.54 11.41
C PRO A 59 1.92 -7.46 10.17
N THR A 60 2.01 -8.56 9.43
CA THR A 60 2.77 -8.65 8.18
C THR A 60 1.97 -9.41 7.12
N PRO A 61 2.21 -9.17 5.83
CA PRO A 61 1.46 -9.85 4.77
C PRO A 61 1.93 -11.29 4.52
N LEU A 62 2.83 -11.87 5.34
CA LEU A 62 3.47 -13.16 5.04
C LEU A 62 2.46 -14.31 4.87
N ALA A 63 1.48 -14.40 5.76
CA ALA A 63 0.45 -15.44 5.69
C ALA A 63 -0.37 -15.31 4.40
N LEU A 64 -0.77 -14.09 4.05
CA LEU A 64 -1.48 -13.81 2.81
C LEU A 64 -0.62 -14.12 1.57
N ILE A 65 0.67 -13.78 1.58
CA ILE A 65 1.60 -14.09 0.48
C ILE A 65 1.70 -15.61 0.30
N LYS A 66 1.82 -16.38 1.40
CA LYS A 66 1.87 -17.86 1.34
C LYS A 66 0.55 -18.47 0.86
N PHE A 67 -0.57 -17.84 1.16
CA PHE A 67 -1.89 -18.26 0.69
C PHE A 67 -2.09 -17.98 -0.80
N LEU A 68 -1.80 -16.75 -1.25
CA LEU A 68 -1.99 -16.32 -2.64
C LEU A 68 -0.93 -16.90 -3.59
N LYS A 69 0.28 -17.15 -3.10
CA LYS A 69 1.43 -17.67 -3.86
C LYS A 69 1.69 -16.87 -5.15
N PRO A 70 1.89 -15.54 -5.08
CA PRO A 70 2.11 -14.75 -6.29
C PRO A 70 3.45 -15.12 -6.94
N ASP A 71 3.52 -15.08 -8.26
CA ASP A 71 4.76 -15.27 -9.02
C ASP A 71 5.70 -14.07 -8.87
N VAL A 72 5.14 -12.87 -8.70
CA VAL A 72 5.89 -11.63 -8.50
C VAL A 72 5.38 -10.88 -7.27
N LEU A 73 6.27 -10.57 -6.34
CA LEU A 73 6.02 -9.70 -5.19
C LEU A 73 6.59 -8.31 -5.44
N VAL A 74 5.71 -7.31 -5.52
CA VAL A 74 6.11 -5.92 -5.74
C VAL A 74 6.01 -5.11 -4.45
N LYS A 75 7.06 -4.36 -4.09
CA LYS A 75 7.06 -3.43 -2.95
C LYS A 75 7.62 -2.06 -3.35
N GLY A 76 7.36 -1.04 -2.54
CA GLY A 76 8.01 0.25 -2.71
C GLY A 76 9.49 0.15 -2.39
N ALA A 77 10.31 0.99 -3.01
CA ALA A 77 11.74 1.11 -2.69
C ALA A 77 12.00 1.88 -1.37
N ASP A 78 11.02 1.90 -0.44
CA ASP A 78 11.16 2.46 0.90
C ASP A 78 11.97 1.57 1.85
N TRP A 79 12.32 0.36 1.41
CA TRP A 79 13.09 -0.62 2.18
C TRP A 79 14.16 -1.27 1.31
N PRO A 80 15.30 -1.68 1.91
CA PRO A 80 16.19 -2.64 1.27
C PRO A 80 15.41 -3.89 0.87
N GLU A 81 15.67 -4.43 -0.32
CA GLU A 81 14.94 -5.58 -0.85
C GLU A 81 14.98 -6.76 0.13
N GLU A 82 16.11 -6.95 0.81
CA GLU A 82 16.37 -8.02 1.77
C GLU A 82 15.42 -7.97 2.98
N LYS A 83 14.82 -6.82 3.26
CA LYS A 83 13.87 -6.63 4.37
C LYS A 83 12.40 -6.79 3.95
N ILE A 84 12.13 -7.09 2.67
CA ILE A 84 10.77 -7.28 2.19
C ILE A 84 10.21 -8.59 2.74
N VAL A 85 9.18 -8.48 3.59
CA VAL A 85 8.44 -9.63 4.11
C VAL A 85 7.89 -10.47 2.95
N GLY A 86 8.19 -11.78 2.97
CA GLY A 86 7.77 -12.72 1.94
C GLY A 86 8.82 -12.96 0.84
N ARG A 87 9.89 -12.16 0.78
CA ARG A 87 10.96 -12.32 -0.22
C ARG A 87 11.51 -13.74 -0.28
N GLU A 88 12.00 -14.28 0.83
CA GLU A 88 12.60 -15.61 0.87
C GLU A 88 11.64 -16.69 0.35
N TYR A 89 10.37 -16.61 0.77
CA TYR A 89 9.35 -17.53 0.33
C TYR A 89 9.11 -17.48 -1.19
N ILE A 90 9.07 -16.27 -1.75
CA ILE A 90 8.86 -16.06 -3.19
C ILE A 90 10.05 -16.59 -4.00
N LEU A 91 11.28 -16.24 -3.60
CA LEU A 91 12.50 -16.68 -4.28
C LEU A 91 12.67 -18.20 -4.21
N GLN A 92 12.38 -18.83 -3.07
CA GLN A 92 12.42 -20.30 -2.92
C GLN A 92 11.42 -21.03 -3.83
N LYS A 93 10.37 -20.35 -4.27
CA LYS A 93 9.37 -20.88 -5.21
C LYS A 93 9.69 -20.56 -6.67
N GLY A 94 10.82 -19.91 -6.94
CA GLY A 94 11.21 -19.49 -8.28
C GLY A 94 10.50 -18.22 -8.77
N GLY A 95 9.82 -17.49 -7.88
CA GLY A 95 9.21 -16.20 -8.19
C GLY A 95 10.20 -15.04 -8.09
N GLU A 96 9.71 -13.83 -8.35
CA GLU A 96 10.51 -12.62 -8.38
C GLU A 96 10.07 -11.59 -7.33
N VAL A 97 11.03 -10.83 -6.80
CA VAL A 97 10.74 -9.64 -5.99
C VAL A 97 11.14 -8.41 -6.76
N LYS A 98 10.26 -7.42 -6.82
CA LYS A 98 10.49 -6.14 -7.52
C LYS A 98 10.28 -4.97 -6.57
N THR A 99 11.15 -3.98 -6.69
CA THR A 99 11.00 -2.70 -6.00
C THR A 99 10.69 -1.59 -7.00
N ILE A 100 9.70 -0.76 -6.69
CA ILE A 100 9.37 0.43 -7.50
C ILE A 100 9.68 1.68 -6.68
N PRO A 101 10.41 2.66 -7.23
CA PRO A 101 10.64 3.93 -6.57
C PRO A 101 9.34 4.61 -6.16
N LEU A 102 9.27 5.09 -4.92
CA LEU A 102 8.14 5.90 -4.48
C LEU A 102 8.20 7.27 -5.15
N THR A 103 7.03 7.83 -5.48
CA THR A 103 7.01 9.23 -5.95
C THR A 103 7.31 10.16 -4.78
N GLU A 104 8.39 10.92 -4.91
CA GLU A 104 8.78 11.94 -3.93
C GLU A 104 7.62 12.91 -3.63
N GLY A 105 7.52 13.32 -2.37
CA GLY A 105 6.50 14.27 -1.93
C GLY A 105 5.07 13.73 -1.87
N VAL A 106 4.80 12.50 -2.31
CA VAL A 106 3.46 11.91 -2.33
C VAL A 106 3.29 10.95 -1.15
N SER A 107 2.69 11.45 -0.07
CA SER A 107 2.29 10.64 1.08
C SER A 107 1.02 11.20 1.73
N THR A 108 0.28 10.37 2.47
CA THR A 108 -0.88 10.86 3.25
C THR A 108 -0.45 11.85 4.33
N SER A 109 0.77 11.75 4.85
CA SER A 109 1.33 12.75 5.79
C SER A 109 1.51 14.10 5.10
N ASN A 110 2.10 14.12 3.90
CA ASN A 110 2.30 15.36 3.14
C ASN A 110 0.98 16.00 2.70
N ILE A 111 -0.02 15.18 2.36
CA ILE A 111 -1.37 15.67 2.05
C ILE A 111 -1.98 16.35 3.28
N ILE A 112 -1.94 15.71 4.46
CA ILE A 112 -2.44 16.32 5.71
C ILE A 112 -1.69 17.62 6.00
N GLU A 113 -0.35 17.61 5.94
CA GLU A 113 0.45 18.80 6.22
C GLU A 113 0.11 19.94 5.27
N ARG A 114 -0.07 19.65 3.97
CA ARG A 114 -0.49 20.62 2.96
C ARG A 114 -1.88 21.20 3.26
N ILE A 115 -2.82 20.37 3.71
CA ILE A 115 -4.16 20.81 4.14
C ILE A 115 -4.03 21.73 5.36
N LEU A 116 -3.33 21.29 6.41
CA LEU A 116 -3.14 22.09 7.63
C LEU A 116 -2.46 23.43 7.32
N LYS A 117 -1.40 23.46 6.50
CA LYS A 117 -0.73 24.70 6.08
C LYS A 117 -1.67 25.68 5.36
N LYS A 118 -2.59 25.17 4.54
CA LYS A 118 -3.55 26.00 3.79
C LYS A 118 -4.69 26.52 4.66
N PHE A 119 -5.23 25.69 5.55
CA PHE A 119 -6.46 26.00 6.29
C PHE A 119 -6.23 26.48 7.73
N ASN A 120 -5.05 26.27 8.33
CA ASN A 120 -4.74 26.82 9.67
C ASN A 120 -4.33 28.30 9.64
N LYS A 121 -4.13 28.92 8.46
CA LYS A 121 -3.68 30.32 8.37
C LYS A 121 -4.77 31.39 8.45
N ASN A 122 -6.06 31.05 8.53
CA ASN A 122 -7.14 32.05 8.61
C ASN A 122 -8.38 31.53 9.37
N ARG A 123 -8.29 31.35 10.70
CA ARG A 123 -9.49 31.48 11.54
C ARG A 123 -9.68 32.94 11.92
N LYS A 124 -10.09 33.78 10.96
CA LYS A 124 -11.01 34.87 11.30
C LYS A 124 -12.39 34.25 11.19
N ILE A 125 -12.99 33.96 12.33
CA ILE A 125 -14.40 33.61 12.44
C ILE A 125 -15.16 34.83 11.91
N GLN A 126 -15.88 34.65 10.80
CA GLN A 126 -17.03 35.50 10.47
C GLN A 126 -18.26 34.74 10.93
#